data_AF-A0A177GBV8-F1
#
_entry.id   AF-A0A177GBV8-F1
#
_cell.length_a   1.000
_cell.length_b   1.000
_cell.length_c   1.000
_cell.angle_alpha   90.00
_cell.angle_beta   90.00
_cell.angle_gamma   90.00
#
_symmetry.space_group_name_H-M   'P 1'
#
loop_
_entity.id
_entity.type
_entity.pdbx_description
1 polymer ?
#
loop_
_entity_poly.entity_id
_entity_poly.type
_entity_poly.pdbx_seq_one_letter_code
_entity_poly.pdbx_strand_id
1 'polypeptide(L)'
;MSAKSELSKIRNIGITAHIDAGKTTTTERILYYTGVSHKIGEVHDGNTTTDYMAQERERGITITSAAVTCVWNDHRINIIDTPGHIDFNIEVNRSLRVLDGAVFIIEGVAGVQPQSETNWRLADRYKVPRIIFINKLDRTGANFYRAFDTLKEKLDIVAIPLQLPIGAEDQFVGVVDLIEMKAIIWEGGELGAKFHDEEIPADLKEKAAEARQNLLDTALAVDDAAMEEYFEKGEVSIETLKRCIKKGTISGEFRPVLCGTAFKNKGVQPLLDAVIDFPAGS
;
A
#
# COMPACT_ATOMS: atom_id res chain seq x y z
N MET A 1 -14.02 12.13 26.17
CA MET A 1 -14.01 11.32 24.94
C MET A 1 -14.07 9.86 25.35
N SER A 2 -14.90 9.04 24.69
CA SER A 2 -15.12 7.64 25.08
C SER A 2 -13.93 6.77 24.63
N ALA A 3 -13.51 5.78 25.42
CA ALA A 3 -12.45 4.84 25.04
C ALA A 3 -12.70 4.16 23.67
N LYS A 4 -13.96 4.03 23.25
CA LYS A 4 -14.34 3.52 21.93
C LYS A 4 -13.89 4.42 20.76
N SER A 5 -13.86 5.74 20.93
CA SER A 5 -13.42 6.67 19.87
C SER A 5 -11.90 6.72 19.70
N GLU A 6 -11.15 6.29 20.71
CA GLU A 6 -9.69 6.16 20.60
C GLU A 6 -9.28 4.84 19.93
N LEU A 7 -10.02 3.76 20.18
CA LEU A 7 -9.78 2.46 19.54
C LEU A 7 -9.97 2.51 18.02
N SER A 8 -10.96 3.25 17.51
CA SER A 8 -11.20 3.40 16.07
C SER A 8 -10.07 4.14 15.34
N LYS A 9 -9.15 4.79 16.07
CA LYS A 9 -7.98 5.49 15.54
C LYS A 9 -6.71 4.65 15.54
N ILE A 10 -6.78 3.38 15.94
CA ILE A 10 -5.65 2.46 15.93
C ILE A 10 -5.67 1.66 14.62
N ARG A 11 -4.49 1.42 14.05
CA ARG A 11 -4.26 0.54 12.90
C ARG A 11 -3.12 -0.41 13.21
N ASN A 12 -3.41 -1.69 13.39
CA ASN A 12 -2.38 -2.72 13.49
C ASN A 12 -2.14 -3.29 12.09
N ILE A 13 -1.01 -2.94 11.47
CA ILE A 13 -0.70 -3.37 10.10
C ILE A 13 0.56 -4.21 10.02
N GLY A 14 0.52 -5.22 9.15
CA GLY A 14 1.71 -5.95 8.72
C GLY A 14 2.18 -5.46 7.36
N ILE A 15 3.49 -5.46 7.12
CA ILE A 15 4.05 -5.22 5.78
C ILE A 15 4.65 -6.53 5.30
N THR A 16 4.16 -7.02 4.17
CA THR A 16 4.58 -8.30 3.57
C THR A 16 5.01 -8.09 2.12
N ALA A 17 6.04 -8.82 1.71
CA ALA A 17 6.67 -8.68 0.40
C ALA A 17 7.41 -9.98 0.04
N HIS A 18 7.70 -10.19 -1.24
CA HIS A 18 8.77 -11.09 -1.64
C HIS A 18 10.14 -10.45 -1.38
N ILE A 19 11.21 -11.26 -1.45
CA ILE A 19 12.58 -10.79 -1.25
C ILE A 19 12.88 -9.63 -2.20
N ASP A 20 13.55 -8.60 -1.70
CA ASP A 20 13.92 -7.40 -2.42
C ASP A 20 12.78 -6.53 -2.97
N ALA A 21 11.48 -6.82 -2.77
CA ALA A 21 10.41 -5.93 -3.30
C ALA A 21 10.37 -4.53 -2.63
N GLY A 22 11.22 -4.30 -1.62
CA GLY A 22 11.38 -3.02 -0.93
C GLY A 22 10.59 -2.91 0.37
N LYS A 23 10.33 -4.03 1.07
CA LYS A 23 9.69 -4.04 2.40
C LYS A 23 10.38 -3.06 3.37
N THR A 24 11.66 -3.28 3.63
CA THR A 24 12.46 -2.50 4.59
C THR A 24 12.51 -1.03 4.19
N THR A 25 12.78 -0.73 2.92
CA THR A 25 12.80 0.65 2.42
C THR A 25 11.46 1.35 2.60
N THR A 26 10.34 0.69 2.29
CA THR A 26 8.99 1.25 2.50
C THR A 26 8.72 1.49 3.98
N THR A 27 9.05 0.52 4.85
CA THR A 27 8.92 0.67 6.30
C THR A 27 9.72 1.87 6.82
N GLU A 28 10.98 2.02 6.41
CA GLU A 28 11.80 3.16 6.78
C GLU A 28 11.20 4.51 6.36
N ARG A 29 10.64 4.58 5.14
CA ARG A 29 9.98 5.81 4.66
C ARG A 29 8.74 6.13 5.47
N ILE A 30 7.97 5.12 5.85
CA ILE A 30 6.84 5.31 6.77
C ILE A 30 7.33 5.90 8.11
N LEU A 31 8.36 5.32 8.71
CA LEU A 31 8.91 5.81 9.99
C LEU A 31 9.47 7.23 9.89
N TYR A 32 10.07 7.58 8.75
CA TYR A 32 10.54 8.94 8.50
C TYR A 32 9.38 9.93 8.37
N TYR A 33 8.39 9.65 7.52
CA TYR A 33 7.28 10.58 7.28
C TYR A 33 6.38 10.78 8.49
N THR A 34 6.30 9.76 9.36
CA THR A 34 5.57 9.85 10.64
C THR A 34 6.40 10.50 11.75
N GLY A 35 7.64 10.93 11.48
CA GLY A 35 8.50 11.63 12.43
C GLY A 35 9.13 10.74 13.50
N VAL A 36 8.99 9.41 13.41
CA VAL A 36 9.60 8.45 14.35
C VAL A 36 11.11 8.34 14.15
N SER A 37 11.58 8.45 12.91
CA SER A 37 13.01 8.50 12.59
C SER A 37 13.38 9.81 11.92
N HIS A 38 14.43 10.47 12.40
CA HIS A 38 14.93 11.74 11.87
C HIS A 38 16.12 11.59 10.91
N LYS A 39 16.59 10.36 10.66
CA LYS A 39 17.68 10.05 9.71
C LYS A 39 17.36 8.83 8.87
N ILE A 40 17.53 8.94 7.57
CA ILE A 40 17.53 7.81 6.65
C ILE A 40 18.96 7.37 6.44
N GLY A 41 19.25 6.11 6.77
CA GLY A 41 20.59 5.54 6.59
C GLY A 41 21.29 5.06 7.86
N GLU A 42 20.81 5.34 9.09
CA GLU A 42 21.28 4.57 10.27
C GLU A 42 21.04 3.06 10.10
N VAL A 43 20.08 2.73 9.23
CA VAL A 43 19.62 1.42 8.80
C VAL A 43 20.65 0.78 7.82
N HIS A 44 21.22 1.54 6.88
CA HIS A 44 22.14 1.01 5.87
C HIS A 44 23.61 0.86 6.33
N ASP A 45 24.06 1.62 7.33
CA ASP A 45 25.41 1.48 7.93
C ASP A 45 25.49 0.31 8.95
N GLY A 46 24.60 -0.67 8.83
CA GLY A 46 24.56 -1.85 9.69
C GLY A 46 23.86 -1.63 11.02
N ASN A 47 23.01 -0.60 11.16
CA ASN A 47 22.25 -0.30 12.39
C ASN A 47 20.74 -0.19 12.10
N THR A 48 20.20 -1.18 11.39
CA THR A 48 18.75 -1.27 11.20
C THR A 48 18.03 -1.30 12.55
N THR A 49 17.15 -0.33 12.78
CA THR A 49 16.32 -0.25 13.99
C THR A 49 15.32 -1.40 14.08
N THR A 50 15.08 -2.11 12.98
CA THR A 50 14.22 -3.29 12.91
C THR A 50 14.98 -4.61 12.88
N ASP A 51 16.23 -4.64 12.39
CA ASP A 51 17.03 -5.88 12.36
C ASP A 51 18.10 -5.86 13.48
N TYR A 52 17.66 -6.35 14.63
CA TYR A 52 18.46 -6.44 15.86
C TYR A 52 19.55 -7.52 15.78
N MET A 53 19.45 -8.51 14.88
CA MET A 53 20.36 -9.65 14.80
C MET A 53 21.43 -9.50 13.70
N ALA A 54 22.68 -9.83 14.03
CA ALA A 54 23.78 -9.87 13.06
C ALA A 54 23.49 -10.78 11.84
N GLN A 55 22.70 -11.83 12.06
CA GLN A 55 22.28 -12.78 11.02
C GLN A 55 21.25 -12.21 10.04
N GLU A 56 20.43 -11.24 10.48
CA GLU A 56 19.53 -10.48 9.60
C GLU A 56 20.33 -9.55 8.68
N ARG A 57 21.34 -8.87 9.26
CA ARG A 57 22.24 -7.96 8.54
C ARG A 57 23.11 -8.68 7.52
N GLU A 58 23.59 -9.88 7.85
CA GLU A 58 24.41 -10.71 6.95
C GLU A 58 23.63 -11.26 5.75
N ARG A 59 22.32 -11.48 5.91
CA ARG A 59 21.47 -12.10 4.89
C ARG A 59 20.51 -11.14 4.17
N GLY A 60 20.41 -9.89 4.61
CA GLY A 60 19.46 -8.91 4.05
C GLY A 60 17.99 -9.30 4.26
N ILE A 61 17.67 -10.10 5.28
CA ILE A 61 16.32 -10.57 5.58
C ILE A 61 15.95 -10.28 7.04
N THR A 62 14.72 -9.87 7.28
CA THR A 62 14.16 -9.71 8.64
C THR A 62 13.82 -11.08 9.23
N ILE A 63 14.30 -11.37 10.44
CA ILE A 63 14.14 -12.63 11.18
C ILE A 63 13.23 -12.45 12.41
N THR A 64 13.30 -11.30 13.11
CA THR A 64 12.62 -11.04 14.39
C THR A 64 11.50 -10.00 14.21
N SER A 65 10.29 -10.28 14.68
CA SER A 65 9.18 -9.32 14.60
C SER A 65 9.36 -8.16 15.59
N ALA A 66 9.83 -7.01 15.11
CA ALA A 66 9.77 -5.74 15.83
C ALA A 66 8.41 -5.06 15.55
N ALA A 67 7.71 -4.65 16.60
CA ALA A 67 6.53 -3.79 16.49
C ALA A 67 6.95 -2.34 16.71
N VAL A 68 6.69 -1.46 15.73
CA VAL A 68 6.99 -0.03 15.82
C VAL A 68 5.68 0.76 15.78
N THR A 69 5.50 1.66 16.74
CA THR A 69 4.34 2.57 16.77
C THR A 69 4.71 3.91 16.15
N CYS A 70 3.87 4.40 15.24
CA CYS A 70 3.96 5.74 14.67
C CYS A 70 2.59 6.42 14.62
N VAL A 71 2.56 7.72 14.29
CA VAL A 71 1.33 8.50 14.18
C VAL A 71 1.27 9.16 12.79
N TRP A 72 0.13 9.04 12.13
CA TRP A 72 -0.18 9.69 10.86
C TRP A 72 -1.61 10.19 10.88
N ASN A 73 -1.88 11.45 10.51
CA ASN A 73 -3.22 12.07 10.48
C ASN A 73 -4.09 11.74 11.72
N ASP A 74 -3.56 11.96 12.92
CA ASP A 74 -4.19 11.64 14.22
C ASP A 74 -4.57 10.17 14.45
N HIS A 75 -4.02 9.24 13.66
CA HIS A 75 -4.17 7.80 13.82
C HIS A 75 -2.88 7.18 14.32
N ARG A 76 -3.00 6.26 15.29
CA ARG A 76 -1.89 5.45 15.77
C ARG A 76 -1.74 4.23 14.88
N ILE A 77 -0.60 4.12 14.20
CA ILE A 77 -0.26 2.97 13.36
C ILE A 77 0.77 2.12 14.10
N ASN A 78 0.44 0.86 14.34
CA ASN A 78 1.36 -0.15 14.87
C ASN A 78 1.81 -1.04 13.71
N ILE A 79 3.04 -0.85 13.25
CA ILE A 79 3.65 -1.65 12.19
C ILE A 79 4.25 -2.88 12.85
N ILE A 80 3.72 -4.04 12.51
CA ILE A 80 4.20 -5.34 12.95
C ILE A 80 5.01 -5.90 11.79
N ASP A 81 6.33 -5.91 11.94
CA ASP A 81 7.17 -6.43 10.87
C ASP A 81 6.96 -7.94 10.73
N THR A 82 6.56 -8.37 9.54
CA THR A 82 6.39 -9.79 9.22
C THR A 82 7.65 -10.26 8.49
N PRO A 83 8.27 -11.37 8.93
CA PRO A 83 9.37 -11.98 8.19
C PRO A 83 8.95 -12.24 6.73
N GLY A 84 9.75 -11.76 5.77
CA GLY A 84 9.43 -11.88 4.34
C GLY A 84 9.66 -13.28 3.77
N HIS A 85 10.23 -14.20 4.55
CA HIS A 85 10.65 -15.52 4.09
C HIS A 85 9.79 -16.65 4.69
N ILE A 86 9.52 -17.66 3.86
CA ILE A 86 8.65 -18.82 4.18
C ILE A 86 9.19 -19.65 5.36
N ASP A 87 10.48 -19.54 5.65
CA ASP A 87 11.15 -20.33 6.69
C ASP A 87 10.78 -19.90 8.13
N PHE A 88 10.04 -18.80 8.32
CA PHE A 88 9.63 -18.31 9.64
C PHE A 88 8.13 -18.46 9.92
N ASN A 89 7.59 -19.63 9.55
CA ASN A 89 6.15 -19.91 9.64
C ASN A 89 5.53 -19.58 11.01
N ILE A 90 6.17 -19.89 12.14
CA ILE A 90 5.54 -19.70 13.46
C ILE A 90 5.29 -18.21 13.77
N GLU A 91 6.26 -17.34 13.48
CA GLU A 91 6.16 -15.90 13.80
C GLU A 91 5.26 -15.15 12.84
N VAL A 92 5.27 -15.51 11.56
CA VAL A 92 4.34 -14.94 10.57
C VAL A 92 2.90 -15.32 10.92
N ASN A 93 2.65 -16.59 11.30
CA ASN A 93 1.32 -17.04 11.72
C ASN A 93 0.82 -16.33 12.98
N ARG A 94 1.70 -16.00 13.94
CA ARG A 94 1.32 -15.26 15.15
C ARG A 94 1.02 -13.80 14.83
N SER A 95 1.81 -13.18 13.97
CA SER A 95 1.68 -11.78 13.59
C SER A 95 0.39 -11.53 12.79
N LEU A 96 0.06 -12.38 11.82
CA LEU A 96 -1.13 -12.22 10.98
C LEU A 96 -2.47 -12.28 11.74
N ARG A 97 -2.52 -12.93 12.91
CA ARG A 97 -3.75 -13.04 13.72
C ARG A 97 -4.10 -11.76 14.49
N VAL A 98 -3.13 -10.87 14.65
CA VAL A 98 -3.30 -9.63 15.44
C VAL A 98 -3.35 -8.38 14.56
N LEU A 99 -3.29 -8.55 13.23
CA LEU A 99 -3.38 -7.44 12.29
C LEU A 99 -4.83 -7.10 12.00
N ASP A 100 -5.12 -5.81 11.95
CA ASP A 100 -6.36 -5.28 11.36
C ASP A 100 -6.31 -5.34 9.83
N GLY A 101 -5.09 -5.27 9.26
CA GLY A 101 -4.84 -5.43 7.83
C GLY A 101 -3.36 -5.48 7.48
N ALA A 102 -3.03 -5.53 6.18
CA ALA A 102 -1.66 -5.59 5.71
C ALA A 102 -1.41 -4.80 4.43
N VAL A 103 -0.18 -4.32 4.28
CA VAL A 103 0.36 -3.78 3.03
C VAL A 103 1.13 -4.89 2.32
N PHE A 104 0.65 -5.28 1.14
CA PHE A 104 1.27 -6.31 0.30
C PHE A 104 2.09 -5.66 -0.81
N ILE A 105 3.42 -5.75 -0.73
CA ILE A 105 4.34 -5.09 -1.65
C ILE A 105 4.78 -6.06 -2.74
N ILE A 106 4.63 -5.63 -3.99
CA ILE A 106 5.27 -6.26 -5.16
C ILE A 106 6.10 -5.22 -5.89
N GLU A 107 7.05 -5.66 -6.73
CA GLU A 107 7.84 -4.74 -7.55
C GLU A 107 7.26 -4.58 -8.95
N GLY A 108 7.38 -3.39 -9.52
CA GLY A 108 6.91 -3.08 -10.87
C GLY A 108 7.66 -3.79 -12.00
N VAL A 109 8.84 -4.36 -11.73
CA VAL A 109 9.61 -5.11 -12.73
C VAL A 109 9.06 -6.53 -12.83
N ALA A 110 9.22 -7.38 -11.80
CA ALA A 110 8.78 -8.77 -11.87
C ALA A 110 7.27 -8.99 -11.66
N GLY A 111 6.56 -8.04 -11.06
CA GLY A 111 5.18 -8.23 -10.63
C GLY A 111 5.08 -9.30 -9.53
N VAL A 112 4.04 -10.12 -9.58
CA VAL A 112 3.86 -11.25 -8.67
C VAL A 112 4.89 -12.35 -8.95
N GLN A 113 5.58 -12.80 -7.90
CA GLN A 113 6.55 -13.89 -7.93
C GLN A 113 6.05 -15.11 -7.14
N PRO A 114 6.64 -16.32 -7.31
CA PRO A 114 6.21 -17.52 -6.57
C PRO A 114 6.19 -17.36 -5.04
N GLN A 115 7.13 -16.60 -4.48
CA GLN A 115 7.13 -16.28 -3.05
C GLN A 115 5.97 -15.34 -2.67
N SER A 116 5.59 -14.42 -3.57
CA SER A 116 4.43 -13.55 -3.36
C SER A 116 3.15 -14.38 -3.24
N GLU A 117 2.96 -15.39 -4.09
CA GLU A 117 1.81 -16.31 -3.99
C GLU A 117 1.73 -17.01 -2.64
N THR A 118 2.89 -17.44 -2.12
CA THR A 118 2.96 -18.12 -0.82
C THR A 118 2.55 -17.18 0.31
N ASN A 119 3.10 -15.96 0.32
CA ASN A 119 2.74 -14.94 1.32
C ASN A 119 1.26 -14.54 1.20
N TRP A 120 0.73 -14.49 -0.02
CA TRP A 120 -0.67 -14.20 -0.29
C TRP A 120 -1.60 -15.27 0.29
N ARG A 121 -1.35 -16.55 0.00
CA ARG A 121 -2.14 -17.68 0.54
C ARG A 121 -2.10 -17.73 2.07
N LEU A 122 -0.98 -17.33 2.67
CA LEU A 122 -0.86 -17.28 4.12
C LEU A 122 -1.75 -16.17 4.72
N ALA A 123 -1.80 -14.99 4.10
CA ALA A 123 -2.70 -13.92 4.52
C ALA A 123 -4.18 -14.26 4.28
N ASP A 124 -4.52 -15.00 3.21
CA ASP A 124 -5.88 -15.51 2.94
C ASP A 124 -6.37 -16.43 4.06
N ARG A 125 -5.51 -17.32 4.56
CA ARG A 125 -5.85 -18.24 5.66
C ARG A 125 -6.34 -17.52 6.91
N TYR A 126 -5.82 -16.32 7.15
CA TYR A 126 -6.19 -15.48 8.30
C TYR A 126 -7.22 -14.40 7.96
N LYS A 127 -7.73 -14.36 6.72
CA LYS A 127 -8.69 -13.37 6.24
C LYS A 127 -8.23 -11.93 6.50
N VAL A 128 -6.92 -11.68 6.37
CA VAL A 128 -6.35 -10.34 6.60
C VAL A 128 -6.73 -9.42 5.44
N PRO A 129 -7.42 -8.29 5.68
CA PRO A 129 -7.65 -7.25 4.68
C PRO A 129 -6.32 -6.71 4.15
N ARG A 130 -6.21 -6.48 2.84
CA ARG A 130 -4.94 -6.10 2.21
C ARG A 130 -5.10 -4.96 1.23
N ILE A 131 -4.18 -4.01 1.31
CA ILE A 131 -3.89 -3.07 0.23
C ILE A 131 -2.60 -3.50 -0.46
N ILE A 132 -2.51 -3.31 -1.78
CA ILE A 132 -1.35 -3.70 -2.57
C ILE A 132 -0.57 -2.45 -2.94
N PHE A 133 0.75 -2.51 -2.83
CA PHE A 133 1.65 -1.43 -3.24
C PHE A 133 2.63 -1.95 -4.30
N ILE A 134 2.48 -1.45 -5.54
CA ILE A 134 3.42 -1.72 -6.62
C ILE A 134 4.58 -0.73 -6.51
N ASN A 135 5.69 -1.20 -5.96
CA ASN A 135 6.88 -0.43 -5.64
C ASN A 135 7.92 -0.48 -6.77
N LYS A 136 9.02 0.28 -6.61
CA LYS A 136 10.16 0.31 -7.53
C LYS A 136 9.80 0.71 -8.97
N LEU A 137 8.83 1.60 -9.14
CA LEU A 137 8.50 2.14 -10.46
C LEU A 137 9.61 3.00 -11.08
N ASP A 138 10.67 3.30 -10.32
CA ASP A 138 11.88 3.99 -10.76
C ASP A 138 12.90 3.08 -11.47
N ARG A 139 12.69 1.76 -11.48
CA ARG A 139 13.67 0.81 -12.02
C ARG A 139 13.50 0.59 -13.51
N THR A 140 14.60 0.33 -14.21
CA THR A 140 14.58 -0.08 -15.61
C THR A 140 13.74 -1.34 -15.80
N GLY A 141 12.82 -1.31 -16.77
CA GLY A 141 11.86 -2.38 -17.04
C GLY A 141 10.67 -2.42 -16.08
N ALA A 142 10.52 -1.41 -15.19
CA ALA A 142 9.33 -1.31 -14.36
C ALA A 142 8.12 -0.92 -15.21
N ASN A 143 7.05 -1.69 -15.08
CA ASN A 143 5.80 -1.45 -15.78
C ASN A 143 4.63 -1.75 -14.85
N PHE A 144 3.95 -0.68 -14.41
CA PHE A 144 2.79 -0.78 -13.53
C PHE A 144 1.70 -1.70 -14.09
N TYR A 145 1.33 -1.53 -15.36
CA TYR A 145 0.23 -2.29 -15.97
C TYR A 145 0.55 -3.78 -16.02
N ARG A 146 1.76 -4.14 -16.48
CA ARG A 146 2.19 -5.54 -16.46
C ARG A 146 2.20 -6.11 -15.05
N ALA A 147 2.76 -5.39 -14.08
CA ALA A 147 2.79 -5.84 -12.69
C ALA A 147 1.38 -5.99 -12.10
N PHE A 148 0.47 -5.07 -12.44
CA PHE A 148 -0.93 -5.11 -12.07
C PHE A 148 -1.64 -6.33 -12.67
N ASP A 149 -1.44 -6.62 -13.96
CA ASP A 149 -2.05 -7.79 -14.64
C ASP A 149 -1.63 -9.10 -13.96
N THR A 150 -0.37 -9.20 -13.51
CA THR A 150 0.09 -10.40 -12.79
C THR A 150 -0.69 -10.69 -11.49
N LEU A 151 -1.35 -9.69 -10.89
CA LEU A 151 -2.21 -9.90 -9.73
C LEU A 151 -3.37 -10.83 -10.08
N LYS A 152 -4.04 -10.59 -11.22
CA LYS A 152 -5.11 -11.46 -11.67
C LYS A 152 -4.55 -12.80 -12.17
N GLU A 153 -3.50 -12.77 -12.97
CA GLU A 153 -2.96 -13.99 -13.61
C GLU A 153 -2.40 -15.00 -12.61
N LYS A 154 -1.72 -14.53 -11.54
CA LYS A 154 -0.99 -15.41 -10.62
C LYS A 154 -1.66 -15.57 -9.26
N LEU A 155 -2.41 -14.58 -8.79
CA LEU A 155 -3.12 -14.65 -7.50
C LEU A 155 -4.62 -14.92 -7.66
N ASP A 156 -5.17 -14.81 -8.88
CA ASP A 156 -6.60 -14.93 -9.18
C ASP A 156 -7.49 -13.99 -8.36
N ILE A 157 -7.01 -12.75 -8.13
CA ILE A 157 -7.74 -11.76 -7.34
C ILE A 157 -8.40 -10.69 -8.21
N VAL A 158 -9.48 -10.10 -7.70
CA VAL A 158 -10.02 -8.84 -8.22
C VAL A 158 -9.20 -7.70 -7.62
N ALA A 159 -8.35 -7.09 -8.43
CA ALA A 159 -7.56 -5.92 -8.06
C ALA A 159 -8.17 -4.67 -8.70
N ILE A 160 -8.17 -3.55 -7.97
CA ILE A 160 -8.63 -2.25 -8.50
C ILE A 160 -7.52 -1.21 -8.32
N PRO A 161 -7.13 -0.48 -9.37
CA PRO A 161 -6.16 0.60 -9.20
C PRO A 161 -6.85 1.78 -8.49
N LEU A 162 -6.24 2.26 -7.42
CA LEU A 162 -6.58 3.57 -6.83
C LEU A 162 -5.69 4.68 -7.42
N GLN A 163 -4.58 4.29 -8.06
CA GLN A 163 -3.62 5.21 -8.63
C GLN A 163 -3.10 4.71 -9.98
N LEU A 164 -2.76 5.64 -10.86
CA LEU A 164 -1.99 5.38 -12.08
C LEU A 164 -0.65 6.11 -12.03
N PRO A 165 0.45 5.52 -12.52
CA PRO A 165 1.75 6.20 -12.51
C PRO A 165 1.81 7.34 -13.53
N ILE A 166 2.52 8.41 -13.18
CA ILE A 166 2.89 9.49 -14.09
C ILE A 166 4.39 9.38 -14.38
N GLY A 167 4.70 9.09 -15.64
CA GLY A 167 6.03 8.71 -16.08
C GLY A 167 6.39 7.26 -15.75
N ALA A 168 7.56 6.84 -16.18
CA ALA A 168 8.09 5.49 -15.98
C ALA A 168 9.59 5.55 -15.70
N GLU A 169 10.09 4.57 -14.94
CA GLU A 169 11.52 4.45 -14.63
C GLU A 169 12.08 5.75 -14.02
N ASP A 170 13.19 6.26 -14.54
CA ASP A 170 13.81 7.51 -14.08
C ASP A 170 12.93 8.75 -14.29
N GLN A 171 11.97 8.68 -15.21
CA GLN A 171 10.97 9.72 -15.47
C GLN A 171 9.72 9.59 -14.59
N PHE A 172 9.68 8.65 -13.64
CA PHE A 172 8.57 8.57 -12.67
C PHE A 172 8.57 9.78 -11.72
N VAL A 173 7.56 10.62 -11.88
CA VAL A 173 7.44 11.92 -11.18
C VAL A 173 6.21 12.00 -10.27
N GLY A 174 5.19 11.16 -10.49
CA GLY A 174 3.98 11.24 -9.71
C GLY A 174 2.98 10.13 -9.94
N VAL A 175 1.78 10.33 -9.41
CA VAL A 175 0.64 9.43 -9.58
C VAL A 175 -0.63 10.22 -9.85
N VAL A 176 -1.55 9.67 -10.63
CA VAL A 176 -2.93 10.12 -10.70
C VAL A 176 -3.68 9.45 -9.56
N ASP A 177 -4.27 10.23 -8.66
CA ASP A 177 -5.22 9.77 -7.66
C ASP A 177 -6.59 9.58 -8.33
N LEU A 178 -7.03 8.32 -8.46
CA LEU A 178 -8.31 8.00 -9.08
C LEU A 178 -9.49 8.20 -8.14
N ILE A 179 -9.30 8.47 -6.84
CA ILE A 179 -10.38 8.79 -5.89
C ILE A 179 -10.74 10.27 -6.00
N GLU A 180 -9.74 11.15 -5.98
CA GLU A 180 -9.94 12.60 -6.08
C GLU A 180 -9.86 13.15 -7.50
N MET A 181 -9.46 12.33 -8.47
CA MET A 181 -9.29 12.71 -9.88
C MET A 181 -8.32 13.88 -10.08
N LYS A 182 -7.18 13.81 -9.40
CA LYS A 182 -6.07 14.79 -9.47
C LYS A 182 -4.73 14.11 -9.64
N ALA A 183 -3.74 14.82 -10.19
CA ALA A 183 -2.36 14.35 -10.21
C ALA A 183 -1.65 14.80 -8.94
N ILE A 184 -0.87 13.90 -8.34
CA ILE A 184 0.04 14.20 -7.24
C ILE A 184 1.47 14.13 -7.80
N ILE A 185 2.15 15.27 -7.83
CA ILE A 185 3.50 15.40 -8.41
C ILE A 185 4.49 15.69 -7.29
N TRP A 186 5.61 14.97 -7.28
CA TRP A 186 6.74 15.26 -6.39
C TRP A 186 7.76 16.11 -7.12
N GLU A 187 8.16 17.23 -6.52
CA GLU A 187 9.12 18.19 -7.11
C GLU A 187 10.55 17.62 -7.19
N GLY A 188 10.82 16.49 -6.53
CA GLY A 188 12.14 15.92 -6.39
C GLY A 188 12.14 14.44 -6.00
N GLY A 189 13.33 13.88 -5.86
CA GLY A 189 13.55 12.51 -5.37
C GLY A 189 14.22 12.46 -4.01
N GLU A 190 14.59 13.62 -3.47
CA GLU A 190 15.14 13.78 -2.15
C GLU A 190 14.11 13.47 -1.07
N LEU A 191 14.63 13.19 0.11
CA LEU A 191 13.78 12.81 1.21
C LEU A 191 13.04 14.02 1.77
N GLY A 192 11.72 13.90 1.93
CA GLY A 192 10.89 15.04 2.34
C GLY A 192 10.69 16.05 1.21
N ALA A 193 10.94 15.66 -0.04
CA ALA A 193 10.55 16.43 -1.21
C ALA A 193 9.09 16.85 -1.10
N LYS A 194 8.83 18.12 -1.45
CA LYS A 194 7.47 18.63 -1.52
C LYS A 194 6.73 17.93 -2.65
N PHE A 195 5.43 17.78 -2.44
CA PHE A 195 4.52 17.34 -3.47
C PHE A 195 3.27 18.23 -3.41
N HIS A 196 2.59 18.31 -4.54
CA HIS A 196 1.41 19.13 -4.70
C HIS A 196 0.45 18.48 -5.68
N ASP A 197 -0.79 18.93 -5.60
CA ASP A 197 -1.85 18.51 -6.49
C ASP A 197 -1.86 19.37 -7.76
N GLU A 198 -2.06 18.72 -8.91
CA GLU A 198 -2.24 19.38 -10.21
C GLU A 198 -3.36 18.70 -11.02
N GLU A 199 -3.72 19.29 -12.16
CA GLU A 199 -4.59 18.63 -13.12
C GLU A 199 -3.94 17.37 -13.71
N ILE A 200 -4.77 16.37 -14.02
CA ILE A 200 -4.30 15.13 -14.67
C ILE A 200 -3.68 15.49 -16.05
N PRO A 201 -2.46 15.01 -16.35
CA PRO A 201 -1.82 15.19 -17.65
C PRO A 201 -2.71 14.76 -18.82
N ALA A 202 -2.69 15.52 -19.92
CA ALA A 202 -3.60 15.32 -21.05
C ALA A 202 -3.52 13.91 -21.66
N ASP A 203 -2.32 13.32 -21.69
CA ASP A 203 -2.04 11.96 -22.17
C ASP A 203 -2.59 10.85 -21.25
N LEU A 204 -2.91 11.19 -19.99
CA LEU A 204 -3.47 10.26 -19.02
C LEU A 204 -4.97 10.48 -18.75
N LYS A 205 -5.58 11.57 -19.23
CA LYS A 205 -7.00 11.89 -18.94
C LYS A 205 -7.96 10.77 -19.34
N GLU A 206 -7.83 10.24 -20.55
CA GLU A 206 -8.70 9.16 -21.05
C GLU A 206 -8.51 7.88 -20.23
N LYS A 207 -7.25 7.50 -19.99
CA LYS A 207 -6.91 6.32 -19.20
C LYS A 207 -7.36 6.41 -17.74
N ALA A 208 -7.25 7.60 -17.16
CA ALA A 208 -7.74 7.88 -15.81
C ALA A 208 -9.27 7.81 -15.75
N ALA A 209 -9.98 8.29 -16.77
CA ALA A 209 -11.44 8.19 -16.84
C ALA A 209 -11.90 6.73 -16.95
N GLU A 210 -11.25 5.92 -17.79
CA GLU A 210 -11.54 4.48 -17.91
C GLU A 210 -11.27 3.75 -16.58
N ALA A 211 -10.11 3.97 -15.98
CA ALA A 211 -9.76 3.36 -14.70
C ALA A 211 -10.68 3.81 -13.56
N ARG A 212 -11.10 5.08 -13.57
CA ARG A 212 -12.10 5.63 -12.64
C ARG A 212 -13.45 4.96 -12.80
N GLN A 213 -13.90 4.72 -14.03
CA GLN A 213 -15.18 4.05 -14.26
C GLN A 213 -15.15 2.63 -13.68
N ASN A 214 -14.08 1.87 -13.97
CA ASN A 214 -13.91 0.52 -13.41
C ASN A 214 -13.84 0.52 -11.87
N LEU A 215 -13.16 1.53 -11.29
CA LEU A 215 -13.13 1.74 -9.84
C LEU A 215 -14.54 1.97 -9.28
N LEU A 216 -15.34 2.83 -9.90
CA LEU A 216 -16.72 3.10 -9.48
C LEU A 216 -17.58 1.84 -9.61
N ASP A 217 -17.56 1.17 -10.76
CA ASP A 217 -18.37 -0.02 -11.02
C ASP A 217 -18.06 -1.12 -9.99
N THR A 218 -16.79 -1.36 -9.70
CA THR A 218 -16.36 -2.41 -8.76
C THR A 218 -16.62 -2.01 -7.30
N ALA A 219 -16.30 -0.77 -6.92
CA ALA A 219 -16.46 -0.33 -5.54
C ALA A 219 -17.93 -0.20 -5.14
N LEU A 220 -18.77 0.39 -5.99
CA LEU A 220 -20.18 0.62 -5.66
C LEU A 220 -20.99 -0.67 -5.64
N ALA A 221 -20.59 -1.70 -6.40
CA ALA A 221 -21.25 -3.01 -6.39
C ALA A 221 -21.26 -3.70 -5.01
N VAL A 222 -20.40 -3.29 -4.07
CA VAL A 222 -20.43 -3.85 -2.71
C VAL A 222 -21.42 -3.13 -1.79
N ASP A 223 -22.10 -2.07 -2.23
CA ASP A 223 -22.97 -1.23 -1.41
C ASP A 223 -24.22 -0.75 -2.17
N ASP A 224 -25.34 -1.46 -2.00
CA ASP A 224 -26.62 -1.19 -2.69
C ASP A 224 -27.05 0.28 -2.65
N ALA A 225 -26.92 0.94 -1.50
CA ALA A 225 -27.30 2.35 -1.34
C ALA A 225 -26.41 3.30 -2.16
N ALA A 226 -25.10 3.02 -2.24
CA ALA A 226 -24.18 3.81 -3.04
C ALA A 226 -24.39 3.56 -4.55
N MET A 227 -24.72 2.32 -4.92
CA MET A 227 -25.05 1.96 -6.30
C MET A 227 -26.36 2.64 -6.76
N GLU A 228 -27.39 2.67 -5.91
CA GLU A 228 -28.64 3.39 -6.16
C GLU A 228 -28.39 4.90 -6.30
N GLU A 229 -27.62 5.51 -5.39
CA GLU A 229 -27.24 6.93 -5.48
C GLU A 229 -26.56 7.25 -6.81
N TYR A 230 -25.64 6.39 -7.26
CA TYR A 230 -24.93 6.57 -8.53
C TYR A 230 -25.86 6.45 -9.74
N PHE A 231 -26.81 5.50 -9.74
CA PHE A 231 -27.78 5.38 -10.82
C PHE A 231 -28.72 6.58 -10.93
N GLU A 232 -29.10 7.18 -9.80
CA GLU A 232 -29.98 8.36 -9.77
C GLU A 232 -29.26 9.65 -10.16
N LYS A 233 -28.05 9.87 -9.65
CA LYS A 233 -27.35 11.15 -9.76
C LYS A 233 -26.24 11.17 -10.81
N GLY A 234 -25.77 9.99 -11.24
CA GLY A 234 -24.60 9.84 -12.11
C GLY A 234 -23.25 10.03 -11.41
N GLU A 235 -23.24 10.32 -10.10
CA GLU A 235 -22.03 10.52 -9.31
C GLU A 235 -22.25 10.17 -7.83
N VAL A 236 -21.15 9.96 -7.11
CA VAL A 236 -21.13 9.76 -5.65
C VAL A 236 -20.08 10.65 -5.00
N SER A 237 -20.29 11.00 -3.73
CA SER A 237 -19.28 11.72 -2.96
C SER A 237 -18.00 10.91 -2.76
N ILE A 238 -16.87 11.60 -2.55
CA ILE A 238 -15.59 10.96 -2.20
C ILE A 238 -15.72 10.12 -0.93
N GLU A 239 -16.48 10.58 0.06
CA GLU A 239 -16.75 9.84 1.30
C GLU A 239 -17.51 8.54 1.05
N THR A 240 -18.55 8.59 0.21
CA THR A 240 -19.30 7.40 -0.22
C THR A 240 -18.37 6.42 -0.94
N LEU A 241 -17.53 6.89 -1.86
CA LEU A 241 -16.58 6.04 -2.57
C LEU A 241 -15.56 5.40 -1.63
N LYS A 242 -14.91 6.18 -0.75
CA LYS A 242 -13.95 5.65 0.24
C LYS A 242 -14.59 4.61 1.16
N ARG A 243 -15.85 4.82 1.57
CA ARG A 243 -16.62 3.85 2.36
C ARG A 243 -16.83 2.53 1.62
N CYS A 244 -17.14 2.59 0.32
CA CYS A 244 -17.29 1.41 -0.52
C CYS A 244 -15.96 0.67 -0.72
N ILE A 245 -14.87 1.41 -0.99
CA ILE A 245 -13.52 0.84 -1.09
C ILE A 245 -13.13 0.12 0.21
N LYS A 246 -13.38 0.76 1.36
CA LYS A 246 -13.15 0.17 2.68
C LYS A 246 -13.94 -1.13 2.86
N LYS A 247 -15.24 -1.10 2.56
CA LYS A 247 -16.13 -2.27 2.66
C LYS A 247 -15.62 -3.45 1.83
N GLY A 248 -15.29 -3.21 0.55
CA GLY A 248 -14.77 -4.25 -0.35
C GLY A 248 -13.37 -4.75 0.02
N THR A 249 -12.53 -3.87 0.59
CA THR A 249 -11.19 -4.24 1.10
C THR A 249 -11.29 -5.18 2.30
N ILE A 250 -12.20 -4.89 3.25
CA ILE A 250 -12.40 -5.69 4.46
C ILE A 250 -13.09 -7.01 4.17
N SER A 251 -14.14 -7.00 3.32
CA SER A 251 -14.84 -8.23 2.94
C SER A 251 -13.98 -9.15 2.09
N GLY A 252 -13.03 -8.57 1.37
CA GLY A 252 -12.15 -9.29 0.48
C GLY A 252 -12.71 -9.48 -0.93
N GLU A 253 -13.77 -8.77 -1.30
CA GLU A 253 -14.34 -8.77 -2.67
C GLU A 253 -13.35 -8.24 -3.71
N PHE A 254 -12.54 -7.25 -3.36
CA PHE A 254 -11.44 -6.76 -4.18
C PHE A 254 -10.24 -6.28 -3.35
N ARG A 255 -9.14 -5.94 -4.03
CA ARG A 255 -7.92 -5.43 -3.41
C ARG A 255 -7.54 -4.08 -4.04
N PRO A 256 -7.50 -2.98 -3.25
CA PRO A 256 -7.04 -1.70 -3.75
C PRO A 256 -5.54 -1.73 -4.01
N VAL A 257 -5.13 -1.15 -5.13
CA VAL A 257 -3.73 -1.10 -5.59
C VAL A 257 -3.26 0.35 -5.68
N LEU A 258 -2.20 0.65 -4.95
CA LEU A 258 -1.45 1.90 -5.02
C LEU A 258 -0.08 1.64 -5.67
N CYS A 259 0.62 2.71 -6.06
CA CYS A 259 1.93 2.56 -6.66
C CYS A 259 2.89 3.70 -6.33
N GLY A 260 4.18 3.44 -6.50
CA GLY A 260 5.20 4.44 -6.26
C GLY A 260 6.62 3.88 -6.24
N THR A 261 7.51 4.64 -5.61
CA THR A 261 8.90 4.28 -5.40
C THR A 261 9.34 4.77 -4.03
N ALA A 262 9.42 3.82 -3.08
CA ALA A 262 9.94 4.11 -1.75
C ALA A 262 11.41 4.58 -1.79
N PHE A 263 12.19 4.08 -2.75
CA PHE A 263 13.60 4.49 -2.91
C PHE A 263 13.74 5.96 -3.28
N LYS A 264 12.93 6.44 -4.23
CA LYS A 264 12.91 7.85 -4.67
C LYS A 264 11.88 8.69 -3.92
N ASN A 265 11.36 8.21 -2.79
CA ASN A 265 10.52 8.97 -1.86
C ASN A 265 9.14 9.39 -2.40
N LYS A 266 8.63 8.73 -3.44
CA LYS A 266 7.34 9.06 -4.08
C LYS A 266 6.28 7.98 -3.83
N GLY A 267 5.06 8.39 -3.50
CA GLY A 267 3.90 7.49 -3.34
C GLY A 267 3.73 6.84 -1.95
N VAL A 268 4.66 7.05 -1.00
CA VAL A 268 4.55 6.48 0.35
C VAL A 268 3.55 7.27 1.23
N GLN A 269 3.42 8.58 1.03
CA GLN A 269 2.47 9.40 1.78
C GLN A 269 1.01 9.02 1.44
N PRO A 270 0.59 8.90 0.16
CA PRO A 270 -0.73 8.35 -0.17
C PRO A 270 -0.94 6.91 0.30
N LEU A 271 0.13 6.10 0.37
CA LEU A 271 0.05 4.76 0.97
C LEU A 271 -0.30 4.83 2.46
N LEU A 272 0.25 5.79 3.20
CA LEU A 272 -0.11 6.00 4.61
C LEU A 272 -1.56 6.45 4.78
N ASP A 273 -2.06 7.31 3.88
CA ASP A 273 -3.47 7.70 3.88
C ASP A 273 -4.37 6.48 3.62
N ALA A 274 -4.03 5.65 2.64
CA ALA A 274 -4.77 4.42 2.34
C ALA A 274 -4.75 3.40 3.49
N VAL A 275 -3.65 3.32 4.25
CA VAL A 275 -3.54 2.48 5.47
C VAL A 275 -4.55 2.89 6.54
N ILE A 276 -4.82 4.20 6.65
CA ILE A 276 -5.84 4.70 7.58
C ILE A 276 -7.24 4.40 7.05
N ASP A 277 -7.45 4.63 5.76
CA ASP A 277 -8.79 4.66 5.15
C ASP A 277 -9.39 3.25 4.97
N PHE A 278 -8.61 2.23 4.57
CA PHE A 278 -9.18 0.98 4.04
C PHE A 278 -8.97 -0.29 4.87
N PRO A 279 -7.76 -0.66 5.32
CA PRO A 279 -7.46 -2.00 5.82
C PRO A 279 -7.77 -2.21 7.32
N ALA A 280 -8.90 -1.73 7.85
CA ALA A 280 -9.26 -1.96 9.25
C ALA A 280 -10.78 -2.15 9.46
N GLY A 281 -11.15 -3.24 10.15
CA GLY A 281 -12.46 -3.42 10.75
C GLY A 281 -12.73 -2.34 11.81
N SER A 282 -13.99 -1.92 11.93
CA SER A 282 -14.48 -0.85 12.83
C SER A 282 -13.90 -0.88 14.24
#